data_AF-A0A5P2BP27-F1
#
_entry.id   AF-A0A5P2BP27-F1
#
_cell.length_a   1.000
_cell.length_b   1.000
_cell.length_c   1.000
_cell.angle_alpha   90.00
_cell.angle_beta   90.00
_cell.angle_gamma   90.00
#
_symmetry.space_group_name_H-M   'P 1'
#
loop_
_entity.id
_entity.type
_entity.pdbx_description
1 polymer ?
#
loop_
_entity_poly.entity_id
_entity_poly.type
_entity_poly.pdbx_seq_one_letter_code
_entity_poly.pdbx_strand_id
1 'polypeptide(L)'
;MIAGRGPSPSLVLSLLQRLPDTSLTVALASGGREFFGWGQDRHMAADLFDALNTNTRATGQWGKGKAPKIPEYPRPKPKAKKKAGKRPASVAEIYKRFAGR
;
A
#
# COMPACT_ATOMS: atom_id res chain seq x y z
N MET A 1 11.35 -13.11 -37.67
CA MET A 1 11.47 -14.12 -36.61
C MET A 1 12.83 -14.01 -35.91
N ILE A 2 12.89 -14.11 -34.59
CA ILE A 2 14.02 -14.65 -33.80
C ILE A 2 13.29 -15.53 -32.80
N ALA A 3 13.65 -16.79 -32.78
CA ALA A 3 13.21 -17.76 -31.80
C ALA A 3 13.72 -17.31 -30.42
N GLY A 4 12.84 -17.23 -29.41
CA GLY A 4 13.16 -16.75 -28.05
C GLY A 4 12.77 -15.30 -27.72
N ARG A 5 12.06 -14.62 -28.64
CA ARG A 5 11.65 -13.20 -28.57
C ARG A 5 10.48 -12.92 -27.62
N GLY A 6 10.75 -12.60 -26.37
CA GLY A 6 9.83 -11.76 -25.57
C GLY A 6 9.82 -10.30 -26.06
N PRO A 7 8.84 -9.48 -25.64
CA PRO A 7 8.90 -8.04 -25.84
C PRO A 7 10.21 -7.49 -25.25
N SER A 8 10.82 -6.50 -25.92
CA SER A 8 12.07 -5.90 -25.44
C SER A 8 11.90 -5.37 -24.01
N PRO A 9 12.88 -5.54 -23.10
CA PRO A 9 12.75 -5.05 -21.71
C PRO A 9 12.39 -3.57 -21.60
N SER A 10 12.91 -2.74 -22.50
CA SER A 10 12.57 -1.31 -22.60
C SER A 10 11.08 -1.08 -22.89
N LEU A 11 10.51 -1.83 -23.83
CA LEU A 11 9.07 -1.80 -24.13
C LEU A 11 8.24 -2.20 -22.91
N VAL A 12 8.62 -3.28 -22.21
CA VAL A 12 7.91 -3.73 -21.00
C VAL A 12 7.95 -2.67 -19.91
N LEU A 13 9.11 -2.06 -19.65
CA LEU A 13 9.25 -0.99 -18.67
C LEU A 13 8.43 0.25 -19.05
N SER A 14 8.40 0.62 -20.32
CA SER A 14 7.61 1.76 -20.80
C SER A 14 6.11 1.58 -20.58
N LEU A 15 5.61 0.35 -20.73
CA LEU A 15 4.21 0.01 -20.46
C LEU A 15 3.93 0.01 -18.96
N LEU A 16 4.88 -0.46 -18.15
CA LEU A 16 4.74 -0.49 -16.70
C LEU A 16 4.72 0.92 -16.11
N GLN A 17 5.55 1.83 -16.62
CA GLN A 17 5.62 3.24 -16.19
C GLN A 17 4.37 4.05 -16.56
N ARG A 18 3.61 3.62 -17.56
CA ARG A 18 2.38 4.29 -18.01
C ARG A 18 1.10 3.65 -17.46
N LEU A 19 1.22 2.66 -16.58
CA LEU A 19 0.05 2.14 -15.88
C LEU A 19 -0.59 3.24 -15.02
N PRO A 20 -1.92 3.30 -14.97
CA PRO A 20 -2.61 4.16 -14.03
C PRO A 20 -2.17 3.88 -12.59
N ASP A 21 -2.19 4.92 -11.77
CA ASP A 21 -1.95 4.86 -10.32
C ASP A 21 -2.94 3.93 -9.59
N THR A 22 -4.14 3.78 -10.13
CA THR A 22 -5.18 2.84 -9.67
C THR A 22 -4.91 1.37 -10.02
N SER A 23 -3.88 1.08 -10.81
CA SER A 23 -3.60 -0.27 -11.30
C SER A 23 -3.15 -1.24 -10.20
N LEU A 24 -3.29 -2.54 -10.47
CA LEU A 24 -2.90 -3.59 -9.53
C LEU A 24 -1.40 -3.60 -9.25
N THR A 25 -0.59 -3.27 -10.26
CA THR A 25 0.86 -3.17 -10.13
C THR A 25 1.25 -2.10 -9.12
N VAL A 26 0.64 -0.92 -9.22
CA VAL A 26 0.87 0.19 -8.28
C VAL A 26 0.34 -0.17 -6.89
N ALA A 27 -0.86 -0.75 -6.78
CA ALA A 27 -1.41 -1.18 -5.51
C ALA A 27 -0.50 -2.18 -4.75
N LEU A 28 0.04 -3.18 -5.47
CA LEU A 28 0.97 -4.15 -4.90
C LEU A 28 2.28 -3.49 -4.47
N ALA A 29 2.80 -2.52 -5.24
CA ALA A 29 3.97 -1.74 -4.85
C ALA A 29 3.71 -0.88 -3.60
N SER A 30 2.50 -0.32 -3.46
CA SER A 30 2.06 0.51 -2.34
C SER A 30 1.76 -0.25 -1.05
N GLY A 31 1.74 -1.60 -1.09
CA GLY A 31 1.68 -2.42 0.13
C GLY A 31 0.59 -3.49 0.15
N GLY A 32 -0.21 -3.62 -0.91
CA GLY A 32 -1.16 -4.73 -1.00
C GLY A 32 -2.32 -4.53 -1.97
N ARG A 33 -3.11 -5.60 -2.16
CA ARG A 33 -4.30 -5.57 -3.04
C ARG A 33 -5.39 -4.63 -2.55
N GLU A 34 -5.39 -4.31 -1.26
CA GLU A 34 -6.28 -3.33 -0.65
C GLU A 34 -6.15 -1.91 -1.24
N PHE A 35 -4.99 -1.56 -1.81
CA PHE A 35 -4.77 -0.28 -2.50
C PHE A 35 -5.24 -0.29 -3.96
N PHE A 36 -5.85 -1.39 -4.44
CA PHE A 36 -6.33 -1.45 -5.81
C PHE A 36 -7.49 -0.46 -6.02
N GLY A 37 -7.42 0.35 -7.07
CA GLY A 37 -8.38 1.42 -7.30
C GLY A 37 -8.19 2.67 -6.44
N TRP A 38 -7.20 2.69 -5.54
CA TRP A 38 -6.80 3.88 -4.80
C TRP A 38 -5.75 4.67 -5.57
N GLY A 39 -6.24 5.56 -6.41
CA GLY A 39 -5.42 6.58 -7.07
C GLY A 39 -5.25 7.83 -6.22
N GLN A 40 -4.49 8.79 -6.73
CA GLN A 40 -4.24 10.07 -6.10
C GLN A 40 -5.55 10.82 -5.79
N ASP A 41 -6.51 10.81 -6.70
CA ASP A 41 -7.83 11.46 -6.51
C ASP A 41 -8.58 10.90 -5.29
N ARG A 42 -8.52 9.58 -5.08
CA ARG A 42 -9.20 8.91 -3.97
C ARG A 42 -8.53 9.24 -2.64
N HIS A 43 -7.20 9.35 -2.63
CA HIS A 43 -6.46 9.83 -1.47
C HIS A 43 -6.80 11.29 -1.15
N MET A 44 -6.82 12.17 -2.15
CA MET A 44 -7.19 13.58 -1.95
C MET A 44 -8.63 13.76 -1.47
N ALA A 45 -9.59 13.01 -2.01
CA ALA A 45 -10.98 13.08 -1.57
C ALA A 45 -11.15 12.62 -0.12
N ALA A 46 -10.42 11.58 0.29
CA ALA A 46 -10.40 11.12 1.68
C ALA A 46 -9.80 12.17 2.61
N ASP A 47 -8.69 12.80 2.22
CA ASP A 47 -8.07 13.89 3.00
C ASP A 47 -8.98 15.11 3.11
N LEU A 48 -9.67 15.49 2.02
CA LEU A 48 -10.62 16.58 2.03
C LEU A 48 -11.80 16.30 2.95
N PHE A 49 -12.36 15.08 2.90
CA PHE A 49 -13.44 14.66 3.79
C PHE A 49 -13.03 14.74 5.26
N ASP A 50 -11.85 14.22 5.59
CA ASP A 50 -11.34 14.23 6.97
C ASP A 50 -11.00 15.65 7.44
N ALA A 51 -10.49 16.52 6.55
CA ALA A 51 -10.24 17.93 6.83
C ALA A 51 -11.55 18.70 7.09
N LEU A 52 -12.58 18.49 6.26
CA LEU A 52 -13.90 19.10 6.45
C LEU A 52 -14.54 18.66 7.77
N ASN A 53 -14.46 17.37 8.09
CA ASN A 53 -14.96 16.85 9.36
C ASN A 53 -14.21 17.44 10.55
N THR A 54 -12.89 17.59 10.42
CA THR A 54 -12.06 18.21 11.47
C THR A 54 -12.40 19.68 11.65
N ASN A 55 -12.52 20.44 10.56
CA ASN A 55 -12.94 21.84 10.60
C ASN A 55 -14.33 21.98 11.23
N THR A 56 -15.30 21.19 10.79
CA THR A 56 -16.67 21.20 11.32
C THR A 56 -16.68 20.94 12.83
N ARG A 57 -15.92 19.92 13.28
CA ARG A 57 -15.80 19.62 14.72
C ARG A 57 -15.15 20.75 15.50
N ALA A 58 -14.19 21.46 14.93
CA ALA A 58 -13.48 22.56 15.58
C ALA A 58 -14.32 23.85 15.63
N THR A 59 -15.09 24.15 14.58
CA THR A 59 -15.81 25.44 14.43
C THR A 59 -17.28 25.38 14.82
N GLY A 60 -17.87 24.19 14.93
CA GLY A 60 -19.28 24.02 15.28
C GLY A 60 -19.61 24.54 16.69
N GLN A 61 -20.70 25.29 16.81
CA GLN A 61 -21.29 25.64 18.11
C GLN A 61 -22.05 24.44 18.67
N TRP A 62 -21.33 23.54 19.33
CA TRP A 62 -21.87 22.29 19.87
C TRP A 62 -22.63 22.44 21.20
N GLY A 63 -23.31 23.56 21.44
CA GLY A 63 -24.14 23.78 22.65
C GLY A 63 -23.50 23.26 23.97
N LYS A 64 -24.28 22.55 24.79
CA LYS A 64 -23.80 21.86 26.02
C LYS A 64 -23.24 20.45 25.75
N GLY A 65 -22.97 20.10 24.50
CA GLY A 65 -22.57 18.76 24.06
C GLY A 65 -21.13 18.69 23.56
N LYS A 66 -20.61 17.47 23.42
CA LYS A 66 -19.35 17.24 22.69
C LYS A 66 -19.62 17.19 21.18
N ALA A 67 -18.66 17.64 20.39
CA ALA A 67 -18.71 17.52 18.94
C ALA A 67 -18.99 16.06 18.50
N PRO A 68 -19.88 15.83 17.51
CA PRO A 68 -20.14 14.51 16.96
C PRO A 68 -18.86 13.80 16.53
N LYS A 69 -18.80 12.48 16.76
CA LYS A 69 -17.67 11.65 16.31
C LYS A 69 -17.97 11.16 14.90
N ILE A 70 -17.57 11.95 13.91
CA ILE A 70 -17.67 11.57 12.50
C ILE A 70 -16.56 10.53 12.21
N PRO A 71 -16.89 9.37 11.62
CA PRO A 71 -15.89 8.38 11.27
C PRO A 71 -14.97 8.91 10.16
N GLU A 72 -13.69 8.52 10.23
CA GLU A 72 -12.72 8.79 9.16
C GLU A 72 -13.10 8.07 7.88
N TYR A 73 -12.70 8.63 6.74
CA TYR A 73 -12.89 7.96 5.46
C TYR A 73 -12.23 6.56 5.47
N PRO A 74 -12.86 5.51 4.95
CA PRO A 74 -12.32 4.14 5.00
C PRO A 74 -11.09 4.00 4.08
N ARG A 75 -9.90 4.24 4.60
CA ARG A 75 -8.63 4.12 3.88
C ARG A 75 -8.08 2.68 3.91
N PRO A 76 -7.40 2.22 2.84
CA PRO A 76 -6.68 0.96 2.83
C PRO A 76 -5.53 1.06 3.84
N LYS A 77 -5.45 0.07 4.71
CA LYS A 77 -4.35 -0.06 5.66
C LYS A 77 -3.38 -1.08 5.10
N PRO A 78 -2.08 -0.76 5.00
CA PRO A 78 -1.11 -1.75 4.56
C PRO A 78 -1.17 -2.92 5.54
N LYS A 79 -1.28 -4.14 5.00
CA LYS A 79 -1.10 -5.34 5.84
C LYS A 79 0.23 -5.19 6.57
N ALA A 80 0.19 -5.25 7.90
CA ALA A 80 1.39 -5.20 8.72
C ALA A 80 2.41 -6.19 8.15
N LYS A 81 3.61 -5.71 7.81
CA LYS A 81 4.71 -6.57 7.38
C LYS A 81 4.82 -7.67 8.43
N LYS A 82 4.57 -8.93 8.04
CA LYS A 82 4.81 -10.08 8.93
C LYS A 82 6.20 -9.86 9.52
N LYS A 83 6.30 -9.73 10.85
CA LYS A 83 7.58 -9.52 11.55
C LYS A 83 8.60 -10.46 10.91
N ALA A 84 9.71 -9.92 10.40
CA ALA A 84 10.73 -10.66 9.69
C ALA A 84 10.99 -11.98 10.45
N GLY A 85 10.55 -13.08 9.84
CA GLY A 85 10.50 -14.36 10.50
C GLY A 85 11.93 -14.85 10.74
N LYS A 86 12.30 -14.93 12.02
CA LYS A 86 13.53 -15.50 12.59
C LYS A 86 14.85 -14.92 12.02
N ARG A 87 15.81 -14.68 12.92
CA ARG A 87 17.16 -14.22 12.55
C ARG A 87 17.71 -15.10 11.42
N PRO A 88 18.41 -14.52 10.41
CA PRO A 88 19.06 -15.32 9.38
C PRO A 88 19.98 -16.34 10.08
N ALA A 89 19.87 -17.61 9.66
CA ALA A 89 20.62 -18.69 10.28
C ALA A 89 22.12 -18.39 10.17
N SER A 90 22.85 -18.56 11.27
CA SER A 90 24.30 -18.38 11.27
C SER A 90 24.98 -19.42 10.39
N VAL A 91 26.19 -19.13 9.90
CA VAL A 91 26.98 -20.07 9.08
C VAL A 91 27.14 -21.42 9.79
N ALA A 92 27.29 -21.42 11.11
CA ALA A 92 27.35 -22.62 11.94
C ALA A 92 26.04 -23.44 11.94
N GLU A 93 24.88 -22.79 11.93
CA GLU A 93 23.58 -23.46 11.82
C GLU A 93 23.34 -24.03 10.42
N ILE A 94 23.81 -23.35 9.38
CA ILE A 94 23.75 -23.84 8.00
C ILE A 94 24.62 -25.09 7.88
N TYR A 95 25.87 -25.05 8.37
CA TYR A 95 26.78 -26.19 8.34
C TYR A 95 26.20 -27.42 9.04
N LYS A 96 25.62 -27.26 10.26
CA LYS A 96 24.98 -28.37 10.98
C LYS A 96 23.80 -29.01 10.23
N ARG A 97 23.04 -28.23 9.45
CA ARG A 97 21.93 -28.75 8.64
C ARG A 97 22.41 -29.56 7.42
N PHE A 98 23.58 -29.25 6.89
CA PHE A 98 24.14 -29.94 5.72
C PHE A 98 25.07 -31.10 6.09
N ALA A 99 25.77 -31.02 7.22
CA ALA A 99 26.71 -32.03 7.69
C ALA A 99 26.06 -33.20 8.48
N GLY A 100 24.75 -33.15 8.69
CA GLY A 100 23.98 -34.17 9.43
C GLY A 100 23.30 -35.23 8.56
N ARG A 101 23.80 -35.50 7.36
CA ARG A 101 23.42 -36.65 6.54
C ARG A 101 24.58 -37.62 6.44
#